data_AF-A0A958KM35-F1
#
_entry.id   AF-A0A958KM35-F1
#
_cell.length_a   1.000
_cell.length_b   1.000
_cell.length_c   1.000
_cell.angle_alpha   90.00
_cell.angle_beta   90.00
_cell.angle_gamma   90.00
#
_symmetry.space_group_name_H-M   'P 1'
#
loop_
_entity.id
_entity.type
_entity.pdbx_description
1 polymer ?
#
loop_
_entity_poly.entity_id
_entity_poly.type
_entity_poly.pdbx_seq_one_letter_code
_entity_poly.pdbx_strand_id
1 'polypeptide(L)'
;MRFFRLSLIFCLVFSILPSAALAEYGQDGPYTMEHTPSDLSVLFEDVQRKLSAEEYASVGMLLSNLKDHAQQLGYTNLPEYSWKLIERAELLTRAGKQTEAGFLVRQAVELSPTDSRVRLTASSFFYTI
;
A
#
# COMPACT_ATOMS: atom_id res chain seq x y z
N MET A 1 -32.68 12.64 57.04
CA MET A 1 -32.38 11.81 58.24
C MET A 1 -31.54 10.62 57.75
N ARG A 2 -30.23 10.62 58.03
CA ARG A 2 -29.51 9.66 58.92
C ARG A 2 -29.91 8.20 58.60
N PHE A 3 -29.02 7.28 58.19
CA PHE A 3 -27.86 6.85 58.97
C PHE A 3 -26.68 6.29 58.14
N PHE A 4 -25.49 6.71 58.59
CA PHE A 4 -24.16 6.19 58.37
C PHE A 4 -23.96 4.85 59.11
N ARG A 5 -23.30 3.87 58.49
CA ARG A 5 -22.49 2.80 59.12
C ARG A 5 -21.38 2.49 58.11
N LEU A 6 -20.15 2.99 58.22
CA LEU A 6 -19.10 2.72 59.20
C LEU A 6 -19.01 1.23 59.61
N SER A 7 -18.16 0.48 58.91
CA SER A 7 -17.41 -0.62 59.52
C SER A 7 -16.00 -0.66 58.94
N LEU A 8 -15.11 -0.15 59.77
CA LEU A 8 -13.64 -0.16 59.75
C LEU A 8 -13.23 -1.59 60.23
N ILE A 9 -12.23 -2.31 59.71
CA ILE A 9 -10.83 -2.34 60.16
C ILE A 9 -10.17 -3.65 59.66
N PHE A 10 -8.91 -3.53 59.21
CA PHE A 10 -7.78 -4.48 59.19
C PHE A 10 -7.94 -5.92 58.68
N CYS A 11 -7.08 -6.27 57.71
CA CYS A 11 -5.97 -7.16 58.03
C CYS A 11 -4.71 -6.74 57.26
N LEU A 12 -3.58 -6.87 57.95
CA LEU A 12 -2.27 -6.28 57.68
C LEU A 12 -1.31 -7.42 57.31
N VAL A 13 -0.21 -7.06 56.65
CA VAL A 13 1.04 -7.83 56.48
C VAL A 13 0.97 -9.06 55.55
N PHE A 14 1.68 -9.05 54.42
CA PHE A 14 3.07 -9.54 54.36
C PHE A 14 3.67 -9.37 52.95
N SER A 15 4.85 -8.75 52.96
CA SER A 15 5.86 -8.63 51.92
C SER A 15 6.00 -9.83 50.99
N ILE A 16 6.24 -9.60 49.69
CA ILE A 16 7.37 -10.11 48.88
C ILE A 16 7.48 -9.24 47.61
N LEU A 17 8.59 -8.53 47.45
CA LEU A 17 9.26 -8.16 46.19
C LEU A 17 10.63 -8.90 46.20
N PRO A 18 11.40 -9.05 45.10
CA PRO A 18 11.12 -8.92 43.67
C PRO A 18 11.63 -10.12 42.83
N SER A 19 11.48 -10.02 41.50
CA SER A 19 12.29 -10.69 40.45
C SER A 19 12.20 -12.21 40.29
N ALA A 20 11.48 -12.63 39.24
CA ALA A 20 12.00 -13.62 38.31
C ALA A 20 11.59 -13.21 36.89
N ALA A 21 12.56 -12.62 36.19
CA ALA A 21 12.57 -12.56 34.74
C ALA A 21 12.61 -14.00 34.20
N LEU A 22 11.63 -14.35 33.36
CA LEU A 22 11.73 -15.27 32.23
C LEU A 22 10.32 -15.42 31.65
N ALA A 23 9.87 -14.38 30.96
CA ALA A 23 8.82 -14.57 29.97
C ALA A 23 9.45 -15.38 28.84
N GLU A 24 9.14 -16.68 28.80
CA GLU A 24 9.30 -17.51 27.61
C GLU A 24 8.54 -16.84 26.47
N TYR A 25 9.27 -16.08 25.67
CA TYR A 25 8.78 -15.45 24.46
C TYR A 25 8.88 -16.50 23.35
N GLY A 26 7.83 -17.32 23.24
CA GLY A 26 7.74 -18.34 22.22
C GLY A 26 6.31 -18.83 22.10
N GLN A 27 5.77 -18.65 20.89
CA GLN A 27 4.62 -19.34 20.29
C GLN A 27 3.22 -18.69 20.34
N ASP A 28 2.84 -18.28 19.12
CA ASP A 28 1.52 -18.42 18.50
C ASP A 28 0.51 -17.28 18.69
N GLY A 29 0.83 -16.12 18.09
CA GLY A 29 -0.13 -15.06 17.73
C GLY A 29 -0.28 -14.93 16.21
N PRO A 30 -1.45 -14.53 15.68
CA PRO A 30 -1.76 -14.61 14.25
C PRO A 30 -0.85 -13.63 13.49
N TYR A 31 -0.30 -14.07 12.36
CA TYR A 31 0.52 -13.27 11.46
C TYR A 31 -0.08 -11.87 11.24
N THR A 32 0.42 -10.86 11.94
CA THR A 32 0.35 -9.49 11.45
C THR A 32 1.30 -9.47 10.26
N MET A 33 0.76 -9.67 9.04
CA MET A 33 1.50 -9.32 7.83
C MET A 33 1.76 -7.82 7.94
N GLU A 34 2.96 -7.46 8.41
CA GLU A 34 3.46 -6.11 8.33
C GLU A 34 3.57 -5.82 6.84
N HIS A 35 2.58 -5.13 6.28
CA HIS A 35 2.65 -4.63 4.92
C HIS A 35 3.75 -3.58 4.91
N THR A 36 4.84 -3.84 4.18
CA THR A 36 6.00 -2.96 4.16
C THR A 36 6.01 -2.15 2.87
N PRO A 37 6.55 -0.91 2.87
CA PRO A 37 6.76 -0.16 1.63
C PRO A 37 7.63 -0.89 0.59
N SER A 38 8.49 -1.84 1.01
CA SER A 38 9.26 -2.70 0.11
C SER A 38 8.40 -3.62 -0.74
N ASP A 39 7.23 -4.04 -0.25
CA ASP A 39 6.32 -4.93 -0.96
C ASP A 39 5.75 -4.26 -2.22
N LEU A 40 5.57 -2.93 -2.20
CA LEU A 40 5.13 -2.18 -3.38
C LEU A 40 6.13 -2.25 -4.53
N SER A 41 7.43 -2.20 -4.22
CA SER A 41 8.48 -2.31 -5.23
C SER A 41 8.49 -3.71 -5.86
N VAL A 42 8.36 -4.76 -5.04
CA VAL A 42 8.29 -6.15 -5.53
C VAL A 42 7.04 -6.35 -6.41
N LEU A 43 5.89 -5.84 -6.00
CA LEU A 43 4.66 -5.89 -6.80
C LEU A 43 4.81 -5.14 -8.13
N PHE A 44 5.52 -4.02 -8.15
CA PHE A 44 5.75 -3.25 -9.38
C PHE A 44 6.79 -3.89 -10.31
N GLU A 45 7.78 -4.63 -9.78
CA GLU A 45 8.71 -5.41 -10.61
C GLU A 45 7.97 -6.46 -11.44
N ASP A 46 6.93 -7.09 -10.88
CA ASP A 46 6.08 -8.04 -11.60
C ASP A 46 5.31 -7.36 -12.75
N VAL A 47 4.84 -6.13 -12.52
CA VAL A 47 4.24 -5.30 -13.57
C VAL A 47 5.23 -5.05 -14.69
N GLN A 48 6.46 -4.63 -14.36
CA GLN A 48 7.50 -4.35 -15.36
C GLN A 48 7.88 -5.60 -16.16
N ARG A 49 7.97 -6.76 -15.50
CA ARG A 49 8.24 -8.04 -16.13
C ARG A 49 7.15 -8.41 -17.15
N LYS A 50 5.87 -8.23 -16.79
CA LYS A 50 4.73 -8.48 -17.70
C LYS A 50 4.63 -7.46 -18.84
N LEU A 51 4.94 -6.19 -18.58
CA LEU A 51 5.04 -5.16 -19.64
C LEU A 51 6.15 -5.46 -20.64
N SER A 52 7.27 -6.02 -20.18
CA SER A 52 8.39 -6.41 -21.03
C SER A 52 8.06 -7.62 -21.90
N ALA A 53 7.17 -8.50 -21.41
CA ALA A 53 6.62 -9.62 -22.17
C ALA A 53 5.39 -9.25 -23.04
N GLU A 54 5.00 -7.97 -23.08
CA GLU A 54 3.79 -7.47 -23.75
C GLU A 54 2.47 -8.14 -23.29
N GLU A 55 2.43 -8.66 -22.05
CA GLU A 55 1.26 -9.29 -21.45
C GLU A 55 0.32 -8.26 -20.79
N TYR A 56 -0.22 -7.32 -21.56
CA TYR A 56 -1.04 -6.22 -21.02
C TYR A 56 -2.32 -6.66 -20.28
N ALA A 57 -2.87 -7.83 -20.61
CA ALA A 57 -4.02 -8.39 -19.91
C ALA A 57 -3.72 -8.68 -18.42
N SER A 58 -2.51 -9.18 -18.14
CA SER A 58 -2.04 -9.48 -16.77
C SER A 58 -1.69 -8.20 -16.00
N VAL A 59 -1.22 -7.17 -16.71
CA VAL A 59 -0.77 -5.90 -16.11
C VAL A 59 -1.87 -5.20 -15.34
N GLY A 60 -3.10 -5.16 -15.87
CA GLY A 60 -4.22 -4.49 -15.19
C GLY A 60 -4.53 -5.09 -13.82
N MET A 61 -4.51 -6.43 -13.70
CA MET A 61 -4.71 -7.11 -12.42
C MET A 61 -3.57 -6.82 -11.45
N LEU A 62 -2.31 -6.86 -11.90
CA LEU A 62 -1.15 -6.57 -11.06
C LEU A 62 -1.16 -5.13 -10.54
N LEU A 63 -1.58 -4.17 -11.39
CA LEU A 63 -1.71 -2.77 -11.01
C LEU A 63 -2.86 -2.53 -10.02
N SER A 64 -3.97 -3.26 -10.14
CA SER A 64 -5.03 -3.26 -9.13
C SER A 64 -4.51 -3.77 -7.79
N ASN A 65 -3.81 -4.92 -7.79
CA ASN A 65 -3.24 -5.49 -6.56
C ASN A 65 -2.24 -4.53 -5.89
N LEU A 66 -1.38 -3.90 -6.69
CA LEU A 66 -0.45 -2.88 -6.21
C LEU A 66 -1.18 -1.71 -5.56
N LYS A 67 -2.25 -1.21 -6.20
CA LYS A 67 -3.07 -0.12 -5.68
C LYS A 67 -3.76 -0.49 -4.38
N ASP A 68 -4.36 -1.67 -4.31
CA ASP A 68 -5.06 -2.16 -3.11
C ASP A 68 -4.08 -2.30 -1.94
N HIS A 69 -2.89 -2.84 -2.20
CA HIS A 69 -1.84 -2.94 -1.19
C HIS A 69 -1.32 -1.56 -0.75
N ALA A 70 -1.13 -0.63 -1.68
CA ALA A 70 -0.76 0.75 -1.35
C ALA A 70 -1.82 1.44 -0.50
N GLN A 71 -3.10 1.20 -0.75
CA GLN A 71 -4.19 1.73 0.06
C GLN A 71 -4.21 1.15 1.48
N GLN A 72 -3.89 -0.13 1.65
CA GLN A 72 -3.72 -0.75 2.97
C GLN A 72 -2.60 -0.07 3.79
N LEU A 73 -1.58 0.46 3.10
CA LEU A 73 -0.49 1.24 3.67
C LEU A 73 -0.81 2.73 3.87
N GLY A 74 -2.01 3.18 3.47
CA GLY A 74 -2.43 4.58 3.56
C GLY A 74 -1.96 5.47 2.41
N TYR A 75 -1.36 4.91 1.36
CA TYR A 75 -1.02 5.68 0.16
C TYR A 75 -2.25 5.88 -0.73
N THR A 76 -2.48 7.14 -1.12
CA THR A 76 -3.52 7.50 -2.09
C THR A 76 -2.94 7.74 -3.50
N ASN A 77 -1.66 8.08 -3.59
CA ASN A 77 -0.97 8.29 -4.86
C ASN A 77 0.36 7.53 -4.86
N LEU A 78 0.69 6.97 -6.02
CA LEU A 78 1.97 6.34 -6.30
C LEU A 78 2.64 7.01 -7.50
N PRO A 79 3.10 8.26 -7.36
CA PRO A 79 3.54 9.06 -8.49
C PRO A 79 4.75 8.44 -9.19
N GLU A 80 5.69 7.84 -8.47
CA GLU A 80 6.86 7.19 -9.08
C GLU A 80 6.45 6.07 -10.05
N TYR A 81 5.57 5.17 -9.63
CA TYR A 81 5.07 4.08 -10.48
C TYR A 81 4.22 4.61 -11.63
N SER A 82 3.45 5.67 -11.39
CA SER A 82 2.65 6.35 -12.42
C SER A 82 3.54 6.96 -13.51
N TRP A 83 4.66 7.59 -13.14
CA TRP A 83 5.63 8.13 -14.11
C TRP A 83 6.28 7.04 -14.95
N LYS A 84 6.66 5.91 -14.34
CA LYS A 84 7.21 4.75 -15.09
C LYS A 84 6.23 4.22 -16.13
N LEU A 85 4.92 4.22 -15.83
CA LEU A 85 3.88 3.84 -16.79
C LEU A 85 3.75 4.88 -17.93
N ILE A 86 3.79 6.17 -17.60
CA ILE A 86 3.74 7.27 -18.58
C ILE A 86 4.95 7.20 -19.53
N GLU A 87 6.16 7.06 -19.01
CA GLU A 87 7.38 6.94 -19.82
C GLU A 87 7.28 5.77 -20.80
N ARG A 88 6.77 4.63 -20.35
CA ARG A 88 6.53 3.47 -21.22
C ARG A 88 5.46 3.77 -22.27
N ALA A 89 4.39 4.48 -21.91
CA ALA A 89 3.35 4.89 -22.85
C ALA A 89 3.88 5.83 -23.95
N GLU A 90 4.81 6.73 -23.62
CA GLU A 90 5.46 7.59 -24.63
C GLU A 90 6.23 6.74 -25.65
N LEU A 91 6.97 5.73 -25.18
CA LEU A 91 7.70 4.82 -26.07
C LEU A 91 6.74 4.03 -26.98
N LEU A 92 5.62 3.56 -26.44
CA LEU A 92 4.58 2.86 -27.21
C LEU A 92 3.93 3.79 -28.26
N THR A 93 3.68 5.04 -27.90
CA THR A 93 3.15 6.07 -28.82
C THR A 93 4.09 6.28 -30.00
N ARG A 94 5.40 6.43 -29.74
CA ARG A 94 6.43 6.56 -30.79
C ARG A 94 6.54 5.32 -31.68
N ALA A 95 6.20 4.15 -31.12
CA ALA A 95 6.13 2.89 -31.85
C ALA A 95 4.78 2.65 -32.56
N GLY A 96 3.84 3.60 -32.52
CA GLY A 96 2.51 3.47 -33.13
C GLY A 96 1.52 2.59 -32.37
N LYS A 97 1.89 2.10 -31.17
CA LYS A 97 1.06 1.25 -30.29
C LYS A 97 0.13 2.11 -29.41
N GLN A 98 -0.81 2.82 -30.05
CA GLN A 98 -1.65 3.82 -29.38
C GLN A 98 -2.61 3.22 -28.35
N THR A 99 -3.14 2.02 -28.61
CA THR A 99 -4.08 1.35 -27.70
C THR A 99 -3.40 0.99 -26.38
N GLU A 100 -2.21 0.42 -26.45
CA GLU A 100 -1.40 0.03 -25.30
C GLU A 100 -0.91 1.27 -24.54
N ALA A 101 -0.48 2.32 -25.26
CA ALA A 101 -0.13 3.59 -24.65
C ALA A 101 -1.31 4.18 -23.85
N GLY A 102 -2.50 4.27 -24.46
CA GLY A 102 -3.70 4.76 -23.80
C GLY A 102 -4.16 3.90 -22.62
N PHE A 103 -3.89 2.59 -22.65
CA PHE A 103 -4.07 1.72 -21.49
C PHE A 103 -3.14 2.13 -20.34
N LEU A 104 -1.83 2.24 -20.57
CA LEU A 104 -0.87 2.59 -19.51
C LEU A 104 -1.10 3.99 -18.92
N VAL A 105 -1.47 4.96 -19.75
CA VAL A 105 -1.79 6.32 -19.28
C VAL A 105 -2.99 6.31 -18.35
N ARG A 106 -4.05 5.55 -18.66
CA ARG A 106 -5.22 5.41 -17.77
C ARG A 106 -4.82 4.78 -16.45
N GLN A 107 -4.01 3.72 -16.49
CA GLN A 107 -3.51 3.06 -15.30
C GLN A 107 -2.64 4.00 -14.43
N ALA A 108 -1.81 4.84 -15.05
CA ALA A 108 -1.02 5.84 -14.32
C ALA A 108 -1.91 6.84 -13.55
N VAL A 109 -3.00 7.30 -14.16
CA VAL A 109 -3.97 8.19 -13.47
C VAL A 109 -4.68 7.44 -12.35
N GLU A 110 -5.02 6.17 -12.53
CA GLU A 110 -5.67 5.36 -11.50
C GLU A 110 -4.79 5.08 -10.28
N LEU A 111 -3.46 4.99 -10.46
CA LEU A 111 -2.47 4.84 -9.39
C LEU A 111 -2.22 6.16 -8.63
N SER A 112 -2.40 7.31 -9.28
CA SER A 112 -2.20 8.63 -8.66
C SER A 112 -3.35 9.59 -8.99
N PRO A 113 -4.57 9.32 -8.49
CA PRO A 113 -5.78 10.03 -8.87
C PRO A 113 -5.79 11.51 -8.48
N THR A 114 -5.00 11.92 -7.49
CA THR A 114 -4.94 13.34 -7.05
C THR A 114 -3.61 14.01 -7.37
N ASP A 115 -2.67 13.31 -8.00
CA ASP A 115 -1.43 13.93 -8.47
C ASP A 115 -1.70 14.77 -9.72
N SER A 116 -1.62 16.09 -9.56
CA SER A 116 -1.88 17.04 -10.62
C SER A 116 -0.92 16.92 -11.80
N ARG A 117 0.35 16.54 -11.56
CA ARG A 117 1.36 16.41 -12.61
C ARG A 117 1.06 15.17 -13.46
N VAL A 118 0.75 14.05 -12.82
CA VAL A 118 0.34 12.82 -13.51
C VAL A 118 -0.90 13.09 -14.37
N ARG A 119 -1.92 13.76 -13.83
CA ARG A 119 -3.14 14.10 -14.58
C ARG A 119 -2.90 15.03 -15.76
N LEU A 120 -2.09 16.07 -15.57
CA LEU A 120 -1.77 17.02 -16.64
C LEU A 120 -0.99 16.33 -17.77
N THR A 121 0.02 15.53 -17.44
CA THR A 121 0.75 14.78 -18.46
C THR A 121 -0.12 13.72 -19.13
N ALA A 122 -0.96 12.99 -18.38
CA ALA A 122 -1.89 12.03 -18.98
C ALA A 122 -2.85 12.70 -19.97
N SER A 123 -3.26 13.95 -19.71
CA SER A 123 -4.17 14.68 -20.61
C SER A 123 -3.55 14.94 -21.98
N SER A 124 -2.24 15.18 -22.09
CA SER A 124 -1.59 15.48 -23.37
C SER A 124 -1.61 14.30 -24.35
N PHE A 125 -1.67 13.06 -23.83
CA PHE A 125 -1.80 11.87 -24.66
C PHE A 125 -3.12 11.82 -25.41
N PHE A 126 -4.21 12.29 -24.82
CA PHE A 126 -5.53 12.26 -25.44
C PHE A 126 -5.77 13.41 -26.44
N TYR A 127 -4.88 14.41 -26.47
CA TYR A 127 -4.92 15.48 -27.47
C TYR A 127 -4.05 15.20 -28.70
N THR A 128 -3.24 14.14 -28.67
CA THR A 128 -2.26 13.82 -29.73
C THR A 128 -2.74 12.70 -30.67
N ILE A 129 -3.85 12.02 -30.34
CA ILE A 129 -4.49 10.95 -31.14
C ILE A 129 -5.66 11.52 -31.93
#